data_AF-A0A969Q2X1-F1
#
_entry.id   AF-A0A969Q2X1-F1
#
_cell.length_a   1.000
_cell.length_b   1.000
_cell.length_c   1.000
_cell.angle_alpha   90.00
_cell.angle_beta   90.00
_cell.angle_gamma   90.00
#
_symmetry.space_group_name_H-M   'P 1'
#
loop_
_entity.id
_entity.type
_entity.pdbx_description
1 polymer ?
#
loop_
_entity_poly.entity_id
_entity_poly.type
_entity_poly.pdbx_seq_one_letter_code
_entity_poly.pdbx_strand_id
1 'polypeptide(L)'
;PVRVMIDARRGEVHTQDFAPDGTALSAPALHGHAEAAIGLDGFVAAGSGAALVAAETQSVLSTASTGAIVDFARLAALSASHSCTSLTISPLYLRGADAKPQEGFALARR
;
A
#
# COMPACT_ATOMS: atom_id res chain seq x y z
N PRO A 1 16.52 0.93 -5.90
CA PRO A 1 15.21 1.48 -5.46
C PRO A 1 14.29 0.31 -5.08
N VAL A 2 13.22 0.56 -4.34
CA VAL A 2 12.27 -0.47 -3.91
C VAL A 2 10.88 -0.13 -4.42
N ARG A 3 10.20 -1.09 -5.04
CA ARG A 3 8.76 -1.01 -5.32
C ARG A 3 8.03 -1.82 -4.26
N VAL A 4 7.30 -1.12 -3.41
CA VAL A 4 6.47 -1.73 -2.38
C VAL A 4 5.11 -2.07 -2.99
N MET A 5 4.65 -3.30 -2.78
CA MET A 5 3.40 -3.83 -3.31
C MET A 5 2.63 -4.56 -2.21
N ILE A 6 1.39 -4.17 -1.95
CA ILE A 6 0.51 -4.81 -0.97
C ILE A 6 -0.69 -5.38 -1.73
N ASP A 7 -0.98 -6.66 -1.55
CA ASP A 7 -2.16 -7.32 -2.13
C ASP A 7 -3.45 -6.57 -1.72
N ALA A 8 -4.10 -5.93 -2.69
CA ALA A 8 -5.34 -5.18 -2.52
C ALA A 8 -6.60 -6.04 -2.81
N ARG A 9 -6.40 -7.33 -3.06
CA ARG A 9 -7.40 -8.30 -3.51
C ARG A 9 -7.99 -7.91 -4.88
N ARG A 10 -8.90 -8.76 -5.38
CA ARG A 10 -9.62 -8.56 -6.66
C ARG A 10 -8.70 -8.35 -7.88
N GLY A 11 -7.49 -8.89 -7.84
CA GLY A 11 -6.52 -8.78 -8.93
C GLY A 11 -5.73 -7.47 -8.95
N GLU A 12 -5.75 -6.72 -7.85
CA GLU A 12 -5.08 -5.43 -7.72
C GLU A 12 -4.05 -5.44 -6.58
N VAL A 13 -3.09 -4.52 -6.67
CA VAL A 13 -2.07 -4.27 -5.67
C VAL A 13 -1.96 -2.77 -5.39
N HIS A 14 -1.80 -2.40 -4.13
CA HIS A 14 -1.35 -1.07 -3.75
C HIS A 14 0.15 -0.97 -4.03
N THR A 15 0.60 0.09 -4.70
CA THR A 15 2.00 0.26 -5.09
C THR A 15 2.54 1.63 -4.66
N GLN A 16 3.83 1.67 -4.34
CA GLN A 16 4.59 2.90 -4.26
C GLN A 16 6.08 2.63 -4.44
N ASP A 17 6.78 3.53 -5.14
CA ASP A 17 8.21 3.46 -5.36
C ASP A 17 8.97 4.33 -4.37
N PHE A 18 10.06 3.80 -3.86
CA PHE A 18 10.97 4.47 -2.93
C PHE A 18 12.42 4.36 -3.40
N ALA A 19 13.16 5.45 -3.24
CA ALA A 19 14.60 5.48 -3.41
C ALA A 19 15.31 4.73 -2.26
N PRO A 20 16.60 4.37 -2.42
CA PRO A 20 17.35 3.65 -1.37
C PRO A 20 17.45 4.38 -0.02
N ASP A 21 17.29 5.71 -0.01
CA ASP A 21 17.28 6.56 1.18
C ASP A 21 15.88 6.68 1.83
N GLY A 22 14.87 6.03 1.24
CA GLY A 22 13.48 6.09 1.70
C GLY A 22 12.67 7.25 1.10
N THR A 23 13.24 8.08 0.22
CA THR A 23 12.50 9.13 -0.47
C THR A 23 11.44 8.53 -1.38
N ALA A 24 10.19 9.00 -1.27
CA ALA A 24 9.11 8.58 -2.16
C ALA A 24 9.38 9.07 -3.59
N LEU A 25 9.40 8.15 -4.56
CA LEU A 25 9.59 8.44 -5.99
C LEU A 25 8.25 8.54 -6.74
N SER A 26 7.19 7.96 -6.19
CA SER A 26 5.83 8.03 -6.72
C SER A 26 4.82 8.34 -5.62
N ALA A 27 3.63 8.77 -6.03
CA ALA A 27 2.46 8.73 -5.14
C ALA A 27 2.03 7.26 -4.92
N PRO A 28 1.34 6.95 -3.81
CA PRO A 28 0.67 5.67 -3.63
C PRO A 28 -0.41 5.48 -4.71
N ALA A 29 -0.46 4.30 -5.31
CA ALA A 29 -1.39 3.98 -6.39
C ALA A 29 -2.02 2.58 -6.21
N LEU A 30 -3.07 2.30 -6.99
CA LEU A 30 -3.70 0.99 -7.12
C LEU A 30 -3.55 0.55 -8.58
N HIS A 31 -2.99 -0.64 -8.80
CA HIS A 31 -2.74 -1.19 -10.13
C HIS A 31 -3.19 -2.63 -10.23
N GLY A 32 -3.52 -3.08 -11.45
CA GLY A 32 -3.61 -4.51 -11.74
C GLY A 32 -2.24 -5.19 -11.62
N HIS A 33 -2.20 -6.51 -11.39
CA HIS A 33 -0.93 -7.23 -11.23
C HIS A 33 0.04 -7.05 -12.40
N ALA A 34 -0.46 -7.10 -13.64
CA ALA A 34 0.35 -6.94 -14.84
C ALA A 34 0.92 -5.52 -14.96
N GLU A 35 0.13 -4.50 -14.60
CA GLU A 35 0.57 -3.10 -14.61
C GLU A 35 1.64 -2.84 -13.54
N ALA A 36 1.49 -3.44 -12.36
CA ALA A 36 2.45 -3.29 -11.27
C ALA A 36 3.85 -3.85 -11.60
N ALA A 37 3.91 -4.85 -12.51
CA ALA A 37 5.16 -5.42 -13.00
C ALA A 37 5.87 -4.53 -14.05
N ILE A 38 5.18 -3.57 -14.67
CA ILE A 38 5.78 -2.73 -15.71
C ILE A 38 6.91 -1.89 -15.11
N GLY A 39 8.10 -2.00 -15.70
CA GLY A 39 9.28 -1.24 -15.26
C GLY A 39 9.82 -1.68 -13.89
N LEU A 40 9.53 -2.91 -13.46
CA LEU A 40 10.09 -3.50 -12.24
C LEU A 40 11.59 -3.84 -12.38
N ASP A 41 12.12 -3.87 -13.61
CA ASP A 41 13.55 -4.04 -13.87
C ASP A 41 14.39 -3.01 -13.11
N GLY A 42 15.36 -3.48 -12.33
CA GLY A 42 16.22 -2.63 -11.50
C GLY A 42 15.60 -2.16 -10.18
N PHE A 43 14.37 -2.57 -9.87
CA PHE A 43 13.74 -2.42 -8.56
C PHE A 43 13.82 -3.72 -7.77
N VAL A 44 13.92 -3.55 -6.45
CA VAL A 44 13.68 -4.63 -5.49
C VAL A 44 12.18 -4.63 -5.14
N ALA A 45 11.50 -5.75 -5.27
CA ALA A 45 10.09 -5.88 -4.90
C ALA A 45 9.95 -6.22 -3.40
N ALA A 46 8.99 -5.59 -2.72
CA ALA A 46 8.70 -5.85 -1.32
C ALA A 46 7.20 -5.78 -1.00
N GLY A 47 6.76 -6.50 0.03
CA GLY A 47 5.37 -6.54 0.50
C GLY A 47 4.57 -7.74 -0.03
N SER A 48 3.36 -7.95 0.49
CA SER A 48 2.55 -9.14 0.16
C SER A 48 2.20 -9.27 -1.34
N GLY A 49 2.15 -8.16 -2.06
CA GLY A 49 1.93 -8.13 -3.50
C GLY A 49 3.17 -8.52 -4.32
N ALA A 50 4.37 -8.51 -3.74
CA ALA A 50 5.61 -8.83 -4.45
C ALA A 50 5.61 -10.28 -4.98
N ALA A 51 5.01 -11.21 -4.24
CA ALA A 51 4.87 -12.61 -4.68
C ALA A 51 4.01 -12.76 -5.93
N LEU A 52 3.07 -11.83 -6.17
CA LEU A 52 2.14 -11.86 -7.31
C LEU A 52 2.81 -11.43 -8.63
N VAL A 53 3.98 -10.78 -8.54
CA VAL A 53 4.78 -10.32 -9.69
C VAL A 53 6.19 -10.90 -9.68
N ALA A 54 6.47 -11.91 -8.84
CA ALA A 54 7.81 -12.47 -8.67
C ALA A 54 8.36 -13.16 -9.92
N ALA A 55 7.51 -13.52 -10.90
CA ALA A 55 7.98 -14.00 -12.20
C ALA A 55 8.69 -12.91 -13.02
N GLU A 56 8.40 -11.64 -12.72
CA GLU A 56 8.85 -10.46 -13.46
C GLU A 56 10.07 -9.78 -12.81
N THR A 57 10.59 -10.34 -11.71
CA THR A 57 11.82 -9.87 -11.06
C THR A 57 12.54 -10.96 -10.31
N GLN A 58 13.87 -10.95 -10.32
CA GLN A 58 14.69 -11.85 -9.52
C GLN A 58 14.97 -11.32 -8.11
N SER A 59 14.52 -10.10 -7.80
CA SER A 59 14.86 -9.41 -6.55
C SER A 59 13.61 -9.14 -5.72
N VAL A 60 13.25 -10.12 -4.89
CA VAL A 60 12.19 -9.99 -3.88
C VAL A 60 12.83 -9.92 -2.50
N LEU A 61 12.63 -8.81 -1.78
CA LEU A 61 13.18 -8.60 -0.44
C LEU A 61 12.31 -9.24 0.64
N SER A 62 11.00 -9.11 0.53
CA SER A 62 10.05 -9.60 1.52
C SER A 62 8.67 -9.74 0.90
N THR A 63 7.92 -10.77 1.32
CA THR A 63 6.51 -11.00 0.96
C THR A 63 5.58 -10.81 2.16
N ALA A 64 6.08 -10.26 3.27
CA ALA A 64 5.27 -9.98 4.45
C ALA A 64 4.21 -8.91 4.14
N SER A 65 3.01 -9.09 4.71
CA SER A 65 1.89 -8.15 4.55
C SER A 65 2.05 -6.88 5.39
N THR A 66 2.89 -6.90 6.41
CA THR A 66 3.15 -5.76 7.32
C THR A 66 4.61 -5.77 7.76
N GLY A 67 5.11 -4.57 8.10
CA GLY A 67 6.37 -4.42 8.84
C GLY A 67 6.22 -4.80 10.32
N ALA A 68 7.33 -4.82 11.05
CA ALA A 68 7.29 -5.03 12.48
C ALA A 68 6.77 -3.77 13.20
N ILE A 69 6.03 -3.96 14.29
CA ILE A 69 5.46 -2.84 15.07
C ILE A 69 6.52 -1.82 15.51
N VAL A 70 7.74 -2.29 15.78
CA VAL A 70 8.89 -1.45 16.16
C VAL A 70 9.29 -0.48 15.06
N ASP A 71 9.15 -0.84 13.79
CA ASP A 71 9.51 0.01 12.65
C ASP A 71 8.52 1.16 12.50
N PHE A 72 7.22 0.89 12.67
CA PHE A 72 6.19 1.92 12.71
C PHE A 72 6.40 2.90 13.88
N ALA A 73 6.77 2.40 15.06
CA ALA A 73 7.06 3.24 16.22
C ALA A 73 8.27 4.17 15.97
N ARG A 74 9.32 3.66 15.32
CA ARG A 74 10.49 4.45 14.92
C ARG A 74 10.13 5.53 13.89
N LEU A 75 9.35 5.18 12.87
CA LEU A 75 8.86 6.13 11.87
C LEU A 75 8.03 7.26 12.52
N ALA A 76 7.12 6.90 13.43
CA ALA A 76 6.33 7.87 14.18
C ALA A 76 7.22 8.82 15.00
N ALA A 77 8.24 8.29 15.69
CA ALA A 77 9.19 9.11 16.45
C ALA A 77 9.99 10.08 15.57
N LEU A 78 10.39 9.66 14.37
CA LEU A 78 11.05 10.55 13.40
C LEU A 78 10.13 11.67 12.90
N SER A 79 8.83 11.41 12.82
CA SER A 79 7.84 12.40 12.39
C SER A 79 7.45 13.42 13.47
N ALA A 80 7.74 13.14 14.75
CA ALA A 80 7.37 13.98 15.90
C ALA A 80 8.04 15.37 15.92
N SER A 81 9.07 15.59 15.09
CA SER A 81 9.66 16.91 14.83
C SER A 81 8.79 17.81 13.96
N HIS A 82 7.74 17.28 13.32
CA HIS A 82 6.72 18.08 12.64
C HIS A 82 5.66 18.52 13.66
N SER A 83 5.52 19.84 13.85
CA SER A 83 4.47 20.45 14.70
C SER A 83 3.09 20.10 14.13
N CYS A 84 2.54 18.96 14.52
CA CYS A 84 1.24 18.50 14.08
C CYS A 84 0.20 18.97 15.11
N THR A 85 -0.25 20.21 14.99
CA THR A 85 -1.25 20.82 15.89
C THR A 85 -2.69 20.33 15.64
N SER A 86 -2.88 19.44 14.65
CA SER A 86 -4.17 18.83 14.30
C SER A 86 -3.94 17.37 13.90
N LEU A 87 -3.99 16.47 14.87
CA LEU A 87 -3.86 15.02 14.68
C LEU A 87 -5.17 14.40 14.16
N THR A 88 -5.65 14.85 13.00
CA THR A 88 -6.72 14.13 12.31
C THR A 88 -6.09 12.95 11.57
N ILE A 89 -6.13 11.78 12.18
CA ILE A 89 -5.73 10.52 11.52
C ILE A 89 -6.86 10.13 10.57
N SER A 90 -6.59 10.14 9.28
CA SER A 90 -7.53 9.64 8.28
C SER A 90 -6.90 8.50 7.49
N PRO A 91 -7.67 7.46 7.16
CA PRO A 91 -7.20 6.38 6.30
C PRO A 91 -6.93 6.89 4.88
N LEU A 92 -5.85 6.42 4.25
CA LEU A 92 -5.60 6.62 2.83
C LEU A 92 -6.37 5.58 2.01
N TYR A 93 -7.55 5.95 1.52
CA TYR A 93 -8.30 5.11 0.60
C TYR A 93 -7.84 5.35 -0.84
N LEU A 94 -7.23 4.33 -1.45
CA LEU A 94 -6.83 4.36 -2.87
C LEU A 94 -7.91 3.81 -3.81
N ARG A 95 -8.93 3.15 -3.26
CA ARG A 95 -10.09 2.66 -4.00
C ARG A 95 -11.29 3.56 -3.71
N GLY A 96 -12.13 3.77 -4.73
CA GLY A 96 -13.46 4.36 -4.53
C GLY A 96 -14.34 3.53 -3.60
N ALA A 97 -15.43 4.13 -3.11
CA ALA A 97 -16.38 3.44 -2.23
C ALA A 97 -17.03 2.25 -2.95
N ASP A 98 -16.77 1.03 -2.47
CA ASP A 98 -17.40 -0.24 -2.91
C ASP A 98 -18.63 -0.58 -2.02
N ALA A 99 -19.36 0.45 -1.58
CA ALA A 99 -20.54 0.25 -0.75
C ALA A 99 -21.70 -0.22 -1.63
N LYS A 100 -22.13 -1.48 -1.45
CA LYS A 100 -23.38 -1.95 -2.05
C LYS A 100 -24.55 -1.15 -1.48
N PRO A 101 -25.48 -0.66 -2.32
CA PRO A 101 -26.70 -0.03 -1.83
C PRO A 101 -27.46 -0.96 -0.89
N GLN A 102 -27.81 -0.50 0.31
CA GLN A 102 -28.70 -1.21 1.23
C GLN A 102 -30.17 -1.09 0.81
N GLU A 103 -30.47 -1.36 -0.47
CA GLU A 103 -31.85 -1.52 -0.90
C GLU A 103 -32.39 -2.85 -0.37
N GLY A 104 -33.45 -2.81 0.45
CA GLY A 104 -34.17 -4.00 0.94
C GLY A 104 -34.08 -4.30 2.45
N PHE A 105 -33.32 -3.54 3.24
CA PHE A 105 -33.22 -3.72 4.71
C PHE A 105 -34.05 -2.73 5.54
N ALA A 106 -35.01 -2.03 4.93
CA ALA A 106 -35.91 -1.15 5.66
C ALA A 106 -36.87 -1.97 6.54
N LEU A 107 -36.51 -2.16 7.81
CA LEU A 107 -37.42 -2.63 8.84
C LEU A 107 -38.58 -1.63 8.97
N ALA A 108 -39.82 -2.13 8.88
CA ALA A 108 -41.00 -1.31 9.11
C ALA A 108 -40.94 -0.72 10.53
N ARG A 109 -41.04 0.60 10.62
CA ARG A 109 -41.14 1.31 11.90
C ARG A 109 -42.55 1.05 12.46
N ARG A 110 -42.65 0.53 13.68
CA ARG A 110 -43.91 0.45 14.45
C ARG A 110 -44.03 1.65 15.36
#